data_AF-A0A920UWJ4-F1
#
_entry.id   AF-A0A920UWJ4-F1
#
_cell.length_a   1.000
_cell.length_b   1.000
_cell.length_c   1.000
_cell.angle_alpha   90.00
_cell.angle_beta   90.00
_cell.angle_gamma   90.00
#
_symmetry.space_group_name_H-M   'P 1'
#
loop_
_entity.id
_entity.type
_entity.pdbx_description
1 polymer ?
#
loop_
_entity_poly.entity_id
_entity_poly.type
_entity_poly.pdbx_seq_one_letter_code
_entity_poly.pdbx_strand_id
1 'polypeptide(L)'
;MSKDQSDARDNVSIDQKLVEEGTIQLRNEIEVLEVWLRELEASDENDVEVIAARKSYNDMLRSRKEMLSTLAKQAKLQAVAAE
;
A
#
# COMPACT_ATOMS: atom_id res chain seq x y z
N MET A 1 -34.82 15.81 19.11
CA MET A 1 -33.36 16.02 19.10
C MET A 1 -32.76 14.96 18.18
N SER A 2 -32.35 15.35 16.98
CA SER A 2 -31.91 14.45 15.90
C SER A 2 -30.39 14.47 15.77
N LYS A 3 -29.67 14.02 16.81
CA LYS A 3 -28.20 14.16 16.90
C LYS A 3 -27.43 12.87 16.53
N ASP A 4 -28.10 11.73 16.41
CA ASP A 4 -27.43 10.42 16.34
C ASP A 4 -26.98 9.99 14.92
N GLN A 5 -27.50 10.63 13.86
CA GLN A 5 -27.29 10.18 12.49
C GLN A 5 -26.09 10.84 11.77
N SER A 6 -25.43 11.81 12.43
CA SER A 6 -24.33 12.58 11.84
C SER A 6 -22.97 11.90 12.08
N ASP A 7 -22.73 11.42 13.30
CA ASP A 7 -21.47 10.78 13.71
C ASP A 7 -21.11 9.52 12.90
N ALA A 8 -22.09 8.69 12.55
CA ALA A 8 -21.84 7.47 11.77
C ALA A 8 -21.42 7.75 10.31
N ARG A 9 -21.92 8.83 9.70
CA ARG A 9 -21.58 9.21 8.32
C ARG A 9 -20.20 9.87 8.24
N ASP A 10 -19.88 10.70 9.23
CA ASP A 10 -18.55 11.33 9.32
C ASP A 10 -17.45 10.30 9.58
N ASN A 11 -17.72 9.28 10.42
CA ASN A 11 -16.76 8.21 10.69
C ASN A 11 -16.45 7.35 9.44
N VAL A 12 -17.47 6.93 8.70
CA VAL A 12 -17.30 6.19 7.44
C VAL A 12 -16.55 7.02 6.39
N SER A 13 -16.78 8.34 6.34
CA SER A 13 -16.06 9.22 5.40
C SER A 13 -14.58 9.38 5.74
N ILE A 14 -14.21 9.34 7.03
CA ILE A 14 -12.80 9.39 7.47
C ILE A 14 -12.10 8.08 7.11
N ASP A 15 -12.75 6.94 7.33
CA ASP A 15 -12.19 5.62 7.00
C ASP A 15 -11.93 5.46 5.49
N GLN A 16 -12.85 5.94 4.63
CA GLN A 16 -12.67 5.91 3.18
C GLN A 16 -11.47 6.75 2.72
N LYS A 17 -11.29 7.95 3.26
CA LYS A 17 -10.14 8.81 2.92
C LYS A 17 -8.81 8.19 3.38
N LEU A 18 -8.78 7.61 4.58
CA LEU A 18 -7.58 6.95 5.11
C LEU A 18 -7.17 5.75 4.24
N VAL A 19 -8.15 4.97 3.76
CA VAL A 19 -7.92 3.86 2.83
C VAL A 19 -7.39 4.37 1.49
N GLU A 20 -7.93 5.46 0.95
CA GLU A 20 -7.47 6.06 -0.29
C GLU A 20 -6.04 6.59 -0.18
N GLU A 21 -5.74 7.38 0.86
CA GLU A 21 -4.41 7.90 1.14
C GLU A 21 -3.39 6.78 1.34
N GLY A 22 -3.73 5.75 2.12
CA GLY A 22 -2.89 4.57 2.32
C GLY A 22 -2.64 3.80 1.02
N THR A 23 -3.64 3.71 0.14
CA THR A 23 -3.50 3.11 -1.19
C THR A 23 -2.52 3.88 -2.06
N ILE A 24 -2.64 5.21 -2.10
CA ILE A 24 -1.76 6.09 -2.89
C ILE A 24 -0.33 5.97 -2.38
N GLN A 25 -0.13 6.04 -1.07
CA GLN A 25 1.19 5.91 -0.46
C GLN A 25 1.85 4.58 -0.83
N LEU A 26 1.14 3.46 -0.67
CA LEU A 26 1.67 2.14 -1.00
C LEU A 26 2.02 1.99 -2.48
N ARG A 27 1.22 2.59 -3.38
CA ARG A 27 1.51 2.58 -4.82
C ARG A 27 2.79 3.34 -5.15
N ASN A 28 2.97 4.52 -4.55
CA ASN A 28 4.18 5.32 -4.75
C ASN A 28 5.42 4.59 -4.21
N GLU A 29 5.32 3.98 -3.03
CA GLU A 29 6.40 3.18 -2.46
C GLU A 29 6.76 1.97 -3.35
N ILE A 30 5.76 1.30 -3.92
CA ILE A 30 5.96 0.20 -4.88
C ILE A 30 6.69 0.69 -6.12
N GLU A 31 6.26 1.81 -6.72
CA GLU A 31 6.88 2.36 -7.92
C GLU A 31 8.35 2.69 -7.70
N VAL A 32 8.66 3.35 -6.57
CA VAL A 32 10.04 3.69 -6.19
C VAL A 32 10.90 2.43 -6.04
N LEU A 33 10.38 1.39 -5.36
CA LEU A 33 11.10 0.12 -5.21
C LEU A 33 11.31 -0.59 -6.54
N GLU A 34 10.34 -0.54 -7.46
CA GLU A 34 10.47 -1.12 -8.81
C GLU A 34 11.45 -0.36 -9.70
N VAL A 35 11.63 0.95 -9.48
CA VAL A 35 12.67 1.74 -10.14
C VAL A 35 14.05 1.34 -9.59
N TRP A 36 14.24 1.34 -8.28
CA TRP A 36 15.52 0.97 -7.67
C TRP A 36 15.94 -0.46 -8.01
N LEU A 37 15.00 -1.40 -8.06
CA LEU A 37 15.30 -2.77 -8.48
C LEU A 37 15.79 -2.84 -9.93
N ARG A 38 15.18 -2.08 -10.85
CA ARG A 38 15.63 -2.01 -12.25
C ARG A 38 17.02 -1.38 -12.38
N GLU A 39 17.32 -0.37 -11.57
CA GLU A 39 18.66 0.23 -11.52
C GLU A 39 19.72 -0.76 -10.99
N LEU A 40 19.37 -1.56 -9.99
CA LEU A 40 20.24 -2.62 -9.46
C LEU A 40 20.43 -3.79 -10.45
N GLU A 41 19.43 -4.09 -11.28
CA GLU A 41 19.55 -5.09 -12.36
C GLU A 41 20.50 -4.63 -13.48
N ALA A 42 20.62 -3.32 -13.70
CA ALA A 42 21.59 -2.74 -14.64
C ALA A 42 23.00 -2.56 -14.04
N SER A 43 23.16 -2.84 -12.75
CA SER A 43 24.44 -2.74 -12.00
C SER A 43 25.20 -4.08 -12.01
N ASP A 44 26.41 -4.11 -11.44
CA ASP A 44 27.21 -5.34 -11.35
C ASP A 44 26.50 -6.41 -10.51
N GLU A 45 26.14 -7.53 -11.15
CA GLU A 45 25.42 -8.63 -10.50
C GLU A 45 26.26 -9.45 -9.52
N ASN A 46 27.59 -9.29 -9.54
CA ASN A 46 28.51 -10.00 -8.65
C ASN A 46 28.91 -9.18 -7.42
N ASP A 47 28.50 -7.91 -7.35
CA ASP A 47 28.74 -7.07 -6.18
C ASP A 47 27.83 -7.55 -5.02
N VAL A 48 28.46 -7.91 -3.91
CA VAL A 48 27.80 -8.41 -2.70
C VAL A 48 26.79 -7.41 -2.15
N GLU A 49 27.09 -6.10 -2.23
CA GLU A 49 26.19 -5.04 -1.77
C GLU A 49 24.98 -4.92 -2.69
N VAL A 50 25.18 -5.06 -4.01
CA VAL A 50 24.08 -5.06 -4.99
C VAL A 50 23.17 -6.27 -4.78
N ILE A 51 23.73 -7.46 -4.54
CA ILE A 51 22.96 -8.67 -4.24
C ILE A 51 22.14 -8.49 -2.95
N ALA A 52 22.76 -7.95 -1.89
CA ALA A 52 22.10 -7.70 -0.62
C ALA A 52 20.96 -6.68 -0.76
N ALA A 53 21.21 -5.55 -1.42
CA ALA A 53 20.22 -4.50 -1.68
C ALA A 53 19.04 -5.04 -2.50
N ARG A 54 19.31 -5.81 -3.57
CA ARG A 54 18.28 -6.42 -4.42
C ARG A 54 17.38 -7.36 -3.62
N LYS A 55 17.95 -8.16 -2.72
CA LYS A 55 17.18 -9.03 -1.83
C LYS A 55 16.28 -8.21 -0.90
N SER A 56 16.85 -7.23 -0.19
CA SER A 56 16.10 -6.38 0.74
C SER A 56 14.96 -5.62 0.05
N TYR A 57 15.19 -5.07 -1.14
CA TYR A 57 14.16 -4.33 -1.88
C TYR A 57 13.07 -5.25 -2.42
N ASN A 58 13.40 -6.48 -2.84
CA ASN A 58 12.38 -7.47 -3.20
C ASN A 58 11.50 -7.86 -2.01
N ASP A 59 12.09 -8.05 -0.83
CA ASP A 59 11.35 -8.37 0.40
C ASP A 59 10.41 -7.21 0.79
N MET A 60 10.90 -5.96 0.71
CA MET A 60 10.08 -4.76 0.91
C MET A 60 8.95 -4.67 -0.12
N LEU A 61 9.25 -4.88 -1.41
CA LEU A 61 8.26 -4.83 -2.49
C LEU A 61 7.14 -5.84 -2.27
N ARG A 62 7.48 -7.07 -1.84
CA ARG A 62 6.50 -8.10 -1.50
C ARG A 62 5.60 -7.63 -0.35
N SER A 63 6.19 -7.11 0.73
CA SER A 63 5.43 -6.61 1.88
C SER A 63 4.45 -5.49 1.50
N ARG A 64 4.88 -4.54 0.66
CA ARG A 64 4.01 -3.46 0.17
C ARG A 64 2.86 -3.97 -0.71
N LYS A 65 3.13 -4.93 -1.60
CA LYS A 65 2.11 -5.57 -2.44
C LYS A 65 1.10 -6.38 -1.61
N GLU A 66 1.55 -7.08 -0.57
CA GLU A 66 0.68 -7.81 0.36
C GLU A 66 -0.20 -6.85 1.18
N MET A 67 0.36 -5.74 1.65
CA MET A 67 -0.38 -4.71 2.38
C MET A 67 -1.44 -4.07 1.49
N LEU A 68 -1.09 -3.71 0.26
CA LEU A 68 -2.02 -3.15 -0.72
C LEU A 68 -3.16 -4.12 -1.05
N SER A 69 -2.84 -5.41 -1.20
CA SER A 69 -3.84 -6.47 -1.40
C SER A 69 -4.79 -6.61 -0.22
N THR A 70 -4.26 -6.52 1.01
CA THR A 70 -5.05 -6.58 2.24
C THR A 70 -5.99 -5.38 2.36
N LEU A 71 -5.47 -4.19 2.08
CA LEU A 71 -6.23 -2.94 2.13
C LEU A 71 -7.33 -2.93 1.06
N ALA A 72 -7.07 -3.43 -0.15
CA ALA A 72 -8.09 -3.60 -1.18
C ALA A 72 -9.21 -4.58 -0.77
N LYS A 73 -8.86 -5.68 -0.08
CA LYS A 73 -9.86 -6.62 0.46
C LYS A 73 -10.72 -5.96 1.54
N GLN A 74 -10.12 -5.20 2.44
CA GLN A 74 -10.85 -4.47 3.48
C GLN A 74 -11.79 -3.43 2.90
N ALA A 75 -11.34 -2.64 1.92
CA ALA A 75 -12.17 -1.67 1.22
C ALA A 75 -13.39 -2.33 0.55
N LYS A 76 -13.19 -3.50 -0.09
CA LYS A 76 -14.29 -4.26 -0.69
C LYS A 76 -15.30 -4.76 0.34
N LEU A 77 -14.84 -5.24 1.50
CA LEU A 77 -15.73 -5.70 2.57
C LEU A 77 -16.53 -4.54 3.18
N GLN A 78 -15.92 -3.37 3.35
CA GLN A 78 -16.61 -2.17 3.81
C GLN A 78 -17.68 -1.69 2.81
N ALA A 79 -17.41 -1.78 1.51
CA ALA A 79 -18.38 -1.42 0.47
C ALA A 79 -19.63 -2.33 0.51
N VAL A 80 -19.45 -3.64 0.65
CA VAL A 80 -20.57 -4.61 0.73
C VAL A 80 -21.37 -4.48 2.03
N ALA A 81 -20.74 -4.09 3.13
CA ALA A 81 -21.43 -3.88 4.41
C ALA A 81 -22.21 -2.56 4.48
N ALA A 82 -21.96 -1.64 3.54
CA ALA A 82 -22.64 -0.35 3.44
C ALA A 82 -23.83 -0.34 2.46
N GLU A 83 -24.05 -1.45 1.72
CA GLU A 83 -25.20 -1.67 0.82
C GLU A 83 -26.43 -2.25 1.54
#